data_AF-A0A2H9TGS7-F1
#
_entry.id   AF-A0A2H9TGS7-F1
#
_cell.length_a   1.000
_cell.length_b   1.000
_cell.length_c   1.000
_cell.angle_alpha   90.00
_cell.angle_beta   90.00
_cell.angle_gamma   90.00
#
_symmetry.space_group_name_H-M   'P 1'
#
loop_
_entity.id
_entity.type
_entity.pdbx_description
1 polymer ?
#
loop_
_entity_poly.entity_id
_entity_poly.type
_entity_poly.pdbx_seq_one_letter_code
_entity_poly.pdbx_strand_id
1 'polypeptide(L)'
;MADWENVTLPVHVHTAVHTIVPIAYSEEYKKAMAYFSQYRRRLVRALNIDPHQELAFIRQYTVERPKNYQLWYSLHYSNLRRHREQMVSMIETPEVLDAELADLALVLLEEPKNIHGWQYRQWLIRRFDAWDGELSFLDEMLRGDPYNNSAWNHRLFLLKSRPNLLALKQEVGFIKEILTIDHLSNRSVLNYVNGLLVNAHADIQVALHNVLESFDLLESFRSTYMTA
;
A
#
# COMPACT_ATOMS: atom_id res chain seq x y z
N MET A 1 14.78 -35.50 7.15
CA MET A 1 13.74 -34.56 6.64
C MET A 1 12.38 -34.74 7.34
N ALA A 2 12.32 -35.32 8.55
CA ALA A 2 11.06 -35.57 9.27
C ALA A 2 10.60 -34.40 10.17
N ASP A 3 11.49 -33.45 10.50
CA ASP A 3 11.20 -32.40 11.50
C ASP A 3 10.30 -31.25 11.01
N TRP A 4 9.86 -31.27 9.75
CA TRP A 4 9.10 -30.19 9.11
C TRP A 4 7.70 -30.59 8.64
N GLU A 5 7.28 -31.85 8.86
CA GLU A 5 5.97 -32.35 8.40
C GLU A 5 4.79 -31.60 9.05
N ASN A 6 4.98 -31.08 10.26
CA ASN A 6 3.96 -30.33 11.02
C ASN A 6 3.98 -28.81 10.75
N VAL A 7 4.63 -28.37 9.67
CA VAL A 7 4.76 -26.96 9.32
C VAL A 7 3.98 -26.69 8.04
N THR A 8 2.73 -26.22 8.20
CA THR A 8 1.86 -25.87 7.07
C THR A 8 2.38 -24.63 6.36
N LEU A 9 2.98 -24.79 5.19
CA LEU A 9 3.42 -23.66 4.36
C LEU A 9 2.21 -22.81 3.94
N PRO A 10 2.32 -21.46 3.91
CA PRO A 10 1.32 -20.65 3.24
C PRO A 10 1.25 -21.07 1.77
N VAL A 11 0.04 -21.42 1.34
CA VAL A 11 -0.27 -21.73 -0.05
C VAL A 11 0.01 -20.46 -0.85
N HIS A 12 1.00 -20.54 -1.75
CA HIS A 12 1.46 -19.48 -2.65
C HIS A 12 2.38 -18.42 -2.04
N VAL A 13 3.66 -18.56 -2.40
CA VAL A 13 4.51 -17.42 -2.71
C VAL A 13 3.77 -16.60 -3.77
N HIS A 14 3.27 -15.41 -3.42
CA HIS A 14 2.71 -14.47 -4.39
C HIS A 14 3.81 -14.02 -5.36
N THR A 15 4.05 -14.79 -6.41
CA THR A 15 4.67 -14.24 -7.62
C THR A 15 3.68 -13.23 -8.17
N ALA A 16 4.07 -11.96 -8.21
CA ALA A 16 3.26 -10.91 -8.80
C ALA A 16 2.78 -11.38 -10.18
N VAL A 17 1.46 -11.32 -10.40
CA VAL A 17 0.72 -12.00 -11.47
C VAL A 17 1.21 -11.62 -12.89
N HIS A 18 2.10 -10.63 -13.02
CA HIS A 18 2.66 -10.16 -14.29
C HIS A 18 4.18 -9.89 -14.20
N THR A 19 4.98 -10.89 -13.83
CA THR A 19 6.45 -10.75 -13.88
C THR A 19 6.95 -11.15 -15.27
N ILE A 20 7.51 -10.20 -16.03
CA ILE A 20 7.97 -10.40 -17.42
C ILE A 20 9.17 -11.37 -17.50
N VAL A 21 9.94 -11.48 -16.41
CA VAL A 21 11.04 -12.44 -16.27
C VAL A 21 10.87 -13.17 -14.93
N PRO A 22 10.04 -14.22 -14.88
CA PRO A 22 9.88 -14.99 -13.65
C PRO A 22 11.21 -15.67 -13.35
N ILE A 23 11.84 -15.32 -12.22
CA ILE A 23 12.95 -16.11 -11.71
C ILE A 23 12.37 -17.48 -11.33
N ALA A 24 12.79 -18.50 -12.07
CA ALA A 24 12.43 -19.89 -11.81
C ALA A 24 13.15 -20.38 -10.55
N TYR A 25 12.78 -19.82 -9.40
CA TYR A 25 13.22 -20.33 -8.11
C TYR A 25 12.83 -21.79 -8.01
N SER A 26 13.80 -22.61 -7.57
CA SER A 26 13.51 -23.99 -7.26
C SER A 26 12.42 -24.07 -6.19
N GLU A 27 11.60 -25.12 -6.24
CA GLU A 27 10.58 -25.34 -5.23
C GLU A 27 11.21 -25.49 -3.84
N GLU A 28 12.45 -26.00 -3.76
CA GLU A 28 13.26 -26.06 -2.55
C GLU A 28 13.56 -24.65 -1.99
N TYR A 29 13.90 -23.69 -2.85
CA TYR A 29 14.20 -22.33 -2.43
C TYR A 29 12.97 -21.60 -1.90
N LYS A 30 11.84 -21.70 -2.62
CA LYS A 30 10.55 -21.11 -2.19
C LYS A 30 10.12 -21.69 -0.84
N LYS A 31 10.22 -23.02 -0.70
CA LYS A 31 9.94 -23.72 0.56
C LYS A 31 10.88 -23.25 1.66
N ALA A 32 12.19 -23.21 1.43
CA ALA A 32 13.17 -22.80 2.44
C ALA A 32 12.91 -21.38 2.98
N MET A 33 12.58 -20.43 2.11
CA MET A 33 12.27 -19.05 2.53
C MET A 33 10.96 -18.95 3.31
N ALA A 34 9.91 -19.65 2.86
CA ALA A 34 8.64 -19.72 3.58
C ALA A 34 8.81 -20.40 4.96
N TYR A 35 9.59 -21.49 5.02
CA TYR A 35 9.95 -22.17 6.26
C TYR A 35 10.73 -21.28 7.20
N PHE A 36 11.74 -20.55 6.73
CA PHE A 36 12.56 -19.66 7.56
C PHE A 36 11.71 -18.61 8.29
N SER A 37 10.82 -17.92 7.55
CA SER A 37 9.95 -16.91 8.13
C SER A 37 8.91 -17.51 9.09
N GLN A 38 8.32 -18.65 8.74
CA GLN A 38 7.36 -19.35 9.60
C GLN A 38 8.02 -19.92 10.86
N TYR A 39 9.24 -20.41 10.74
CA TYR A 39 10.00 -20.96 11.84
C TYR A 39 10.35 -19.88 12.85
N ARG A 40 10.83 -18.71 12.40
CA ARG A 40 11.07 -17.56 13.30
C ARG A 40 9.80 -17.15 14.06
N ARG A 41 8.65 -17.06 13.38
CA ARG A 41 7.34 -16.80 14.02
C ARG A 41 7.00 -17.81 15.10
N ARG A 42 7.25 -19.10 14.84
CA ARG A 42 7.01 -20.18 15.81
C ARG A 42 7.98 -20.09 16.99
N LEU A 43 9.25 -19.78 16.75
CA LEU A 43 10.25 -19.60 17.80
C LEU A 43 9.92 -18.42 18.71
N VAL A 44 9.55 -17.27 18.14
CA VAL A 44 9.13 -16.09 18.93
C VAL A 44 8.01 -16.46 19.90
N ARG A 45 7.01 -17.23 19.44
CA ARG A 45 5.93 -17.73 20.29
C ARG A 45 6.40 -18.79 21.29
N ALA A 46 7.14 -19.80 20.84
CA ALA A 46 7.55 -20.94 21.66
C ALA A 46 8.55 -20.55 22.76
N LEU A 47 9.39 -19.56 22.49
CA LEU A 47 10.38 -19.02 23.43
C LEU A 47 9.85 -17.83 24.22
N ASN A 48 8.58 -17.44 24.02
CA ASN A 48 7.94 -16.30 24.65
C ASN A 48 8.77 -15.01 24.56
N ILE A 49 9.33 -14.75 23.36
CA ILE A 49 10.09 -13.53 23.08
C ILE A 49 9.14 -12.34 23.14
N ASP A 50 9.57 -11.26 23.79
CA ASP A 50 8.83 -10.01 23.87
C ASP A 50 8.56 -9.45 22.45
N PRO A 51 7.29 -9.27 22.05
CA PRO A 51 6.93 -8.71 20.75
C PRO A 51 7.56 -7.33 20.47
N HIS A 52 7.81 -6.50 21.50
CA HIS A 52 8.47 -5.22 21.32
C HIS A 52 9.94 -5.38 20.90
N GLN A 53 10.66 -6.32 21.52
CA GLN A 53 12.04 -6.65 21.15
C GLN A 53 12.10 -7.21 19.73
N GLU A 54 11.13 -8.03 19.34
CA GLU A 54 11.08 -8.59 18.00
C GLU A 54 10.75 -7.53 16.94
N LEU A 55 9.85 -6.58 17.23
CA LEU A 55 9.61 -5.41 16.35
C LEU A 55 10.88 -4.56 16.17
N ALA A 56 11.60 -4.30 17.26
CA ALA A 56 12.87 -3.55 17.20
C ALA A 56 13.91 -4.28 16.33
N PHE A 57 14.02 -5.60 16.46
CA PHE A 57 14.87 -6.43 15.60
C PHE A 57 14.48 -6.33 14.13
N ILE A 58 13.18 -6.44 13.81
CA ILE A 58 12.69 -6.33 12.43
C ILE A 58 13.02 -4.95 11.85
N ARG A 59 12.82 -3.88 12.64
CA ARG A 59 13.11 -2.50 12.23
C ARG A 59 14.60 -2.34 11.88
N GLN A 60 15.49 -2.75 12.77
CA GLN A 60 16.93 -2.71 12.54
C GLN A 60 17.33 -3.51 11.30
N TYR A 61 16.82 -4.73 11.16
CA TYR A 61 17.12 -5.60 10.02
C TYR A 61 16.70 -4.98 8.68
N THR A 62 15.56 -4.27 8.67
CA THR A 62 15.02 -3.61 7.47
C THR A 62 15.89 -2.43 7.04
N VAL A 63 16.37 -1.63 8.00
CA VAL A 63 17.23 -0.46 7.74
C VAL A 63 18.62 -0.86 7.24
N GLU A 64 19.21 -1.93 7.76
CA GLU A 64 20.58 -2.35 7.41
C GLU A 64 20.71 -2.92 5.99
N ARG A 65 19.60 -3.32 5.34
CA ARG A 65 19.63 -4.02 4.05
C ARG A 65 18.60 -3.47 3.04
N PRO A 66 18.69 -2.19 2.65
CA PRO A 66 17.68 -1.55 1.81
C PRO A 66 17.68 -2.06 0.35
N LYS A 67 18.78 -2.66 -0.14
CA LYS A 67 18.99 -2.94 -1.57
C LYS A 67 19.53 -4.35 -1.89
N ASN A 68 18.71 -5.38 -1.73
CA ASN A 68 18.97 -6.70 -2.35
C ASN A 68 17.79 -7.09 -3.26
N TYR A 69 18.04 -7.03 -4.58
CA TYR A 69 17.29 -7.46 -5.78
C TYR A 69 15.75 -7.59 -5.72
N GLN A 70 15.08 -7.06 -6.75
CA GLN A 70 13.64 -6.76 -6.82
C GLN A 70 12.66 -7.91 -6.46
N LEU A 71 13.09 -9.19 -6.50
CA LEU A 71 12.28 -10.33 -6.05
C LEU A 71 12.53 -10.77 -4.60
N TRP A 72 13.75 -10.56 -4.06
CA TRP A 72 13.97 -10.61 -2.62
C TRP A 72 13.05 -9.59 -1.95
N TYR A 73 12.88 -8.41 -2.55
CA TYR A 73 11.94 -7.38 -2.09
C TYR A 73 10.51 -7.92 -1.89
N SER A 74 9.86 -8.51 -2.90
CA SER A 74 8.44 -8.90 -2.75
C SER A 74 8.20 -10.03 -1.74
N LEU A 75 9.02 -11.08 -1.79
CA LEU A 75 8.91 -12.22 -0.88
C LEU A 75 9.36 -11.91 0.54
N HIS A 76 10.43 -11.13 0.68
CA HIS A 76 10.94 -10.74 1.98
C HIS A 76 10.03 -9.71 2.64
N TYR A 77 9.59 -8.67 1.92
CA TYR A 77 8.69 -7.66 2.46
C TYR A 77 7.29 -8.24 2.74
N SER A 78 6.77 -9.18 1.94
CA SER A 78 5.50 -9.85 2.29
C SER A 78 5.63 -10.70 3.56
N ASN A 79 6.74 -11.42 3.73
CA ASN A 79 7.00 -12.22 4.92
C ASN A 79 7.31 -11.35 6.16
N LEU A 80 8.08 -10.28 6.00
CA LEU A 80 8.37 -9.28 7.04
C LEU A 80 7.10 -8.53 7.42
N ARG A 81 6.32 -8.06 6.44
CA ARG A 81 5.01 -7.42 6.67
C ARG A 81 4.14 -8.34 7.50
N ARG A 82 3.96 -9.61 7.10
CA ARG A 82 3.14 -10.56 7.86
C ARG A 82 3.69 -10.81 9.28
N HIS A 83 5.02 -10.76 9.45
CA HIS A 83 5.64 -10.89 10.77
C HIS A 83 5.40 -9.65 11.63
N ARG A 84 5.54 -8.43 11.08
CA ARG A 84 5.16 -7.17 11.74
C ARG A 84 3.68 -7.16 12.10
N GLU A 85 2.79 -7.52 11.16
CA GLU A 85 1.34 -7.65 11.40
C GLU A 85 1.06 -8.58 12.57
N GLN A 86 1.78 -9.70 12.68
CA GLN A 86 1.63 -10.60 13.82
C GLN A 86 2.08 -9.95 15.13
N MET A 87 3.26 -9.32 15.18
CA MET A 87 3.76 -8.69 16.40
C MET A 87 2.86 -7.54 16.84
N VAL A 88 2.45 -6.68 15.90
CA VAL A 88 1.50 -5.59 16.16
C VAL A 88 0.15 -6.14 16.63
N SER A 89 -0.33 -7.25 16.08
CA SER A 89 -1.57 -7.89 16.56
C SER A 89 -1.43 -8.54 17.94
N MET A 90 -0.21 -8.85 18.38
CA MET A 90 0.04 -9.37 19.74
C MET A 90 0.10 -8.25 20.77
N ILE A 91 0.50 -7.03 20.39
CA ILE A 91 0.60 -5.88 21.28
C ILE A 91 -0.71 -5.09 21.29
N GLU A 92 -1.20 -4.70 20.11
CA GLU A 92 -2.48 -4.01 19.88
C GLU A 92 -2.72 -2.77 20.75
N THR A 93 -1.72 -1.86 20.82
CA THR A 93 -1.86 -0.59 21.53
C THR A 93 -1.74 0.64 20.61
N PRO A 94 -2.30 1.81 20.99
CA PRO A 94 -2.13 3.06 20.25
C PRO A 94 -0.67 3.47 20.07
N GLU A 95 0.19 3.24 21.06
CA GLU A 95 1.62 3.61 20.99
C GLU A 95 2.36 2.84 19.90
N VAL A 96 2.01 1.56 19.69
CA VAL A 96 2.58 0.77 18.60
C VAL A 96 2.04 1.22 17.26
N LEU A 97 0.76 1.56 17.17
CA LEU A 97 0.19 2.13 15.95
C LEU A 97 0.92 3.42 15.56
N ASP A 98 1.08 4.35 16.48
CA ASP A 98 1.74 5.65 16.24
C ASP A 98 3.19 5.44 15.78
N ALA A 99 3.92 4.52 16.44
CA ALA A 99 5.28 4.18 16.05
C ALA A 99 5.36 3.55 14.65
N GLU A 100 4.46 2.64 14.31
CA GLU A 100 4.41 1.98 13.00
C GLU A 100 4.01 2.95 11.88
N LEU A 101 3.05 3.86 12.13
CA LEU A 101 2.65 4.89 11.17
C LEU A 101 3.76 5.93 10.94
N ALA A 102 4.50 6.30 11.98
CA ALA A 102 5.66 7.19 11.89
C ALA A 102 6.81 6.53 11.10
N ASP A 103 7.12 5.27 11.39
CA ASP A 103 8.09 4.49 10.62
C ASP A 103 7.71 4.39 9.15
N LEU A 104 6.44 4.10 8.87
CA LEU A 104 5.94 4.04 7.50
C LEU A 104 5.99 5.39 6.78
N ALA A 105 5.73 6.49 7.47
CA ALA A 105 5.84 7.82 6.87
C ALA A 105 7.28 8.08 6.40
N LEU A 106 8.29 7.70 7.19
CA LEU A 106 9.70 7.81 6.79
C LEU A 106 10.02 6.91 5.58
N VAL A 107 9.57 5.65 5.61
CA VAL A 107 9.78 4.71 4.50
C VAL A 107 9.12 5.21 3.20
N LEU A 108 7.92 5.77 3.29
CA LEU A 108 7.19 6.30 2.14
C LEU A 108 7.71 7.66 1.69
N LEU A 109 8.41 8.42 2.54
CA LEU A 109 9.11 9.62 2.13
C LEU A 109 10.36 9.27 1.30
N GLU A 110 11.09 8.23 1.69
CA GLU A 110 12.27 7.74 0.95
C GLU A 110 11.90 6.97 -0.33
N GLU A 111 10.88 6.09 -0.25
CA GLU A 111 10.41 5.27 -1.36
C GLU A 111 8.88 5.41 -1.54
N PRO A 112 8.41 6.52 -2.14
CA PRO A 112 6.98 6.87 -2.22
C PRO A 112 6.08 5.87 -2.95
N LYS A 113 6.68 4.97 -3.73
CA LYS A 113 5.98 3.95 -4.52
C LYS A 113 6.13 2.53 -3.94
N ASN A 114 6.61 2.41 -2.70
CA ASN A 114 6.76 1.12 -2.02
C ASN A 114 5.38 0.46 -1.77
N ILE A 115 5.01 -0.47 -2.65
CA ILE A 115 3.72 -1.17 -2.60
C ILE A 115 3.49 -1.92 -1.28
N HIS A 116 4.54 -2.46 -0.65
CA HIS A 116 4.42 -3.18 0.61
C HIS A 116 4.19 -2.24 1.79
N GLY A 117 4.84 -1.07 1.77
CA GLY A 117 4.60 0.01 2.73
C GLY A 117 3.14 0.47 2.68
N TRP A 118 2.61 0.75 1.47
CA TRP A 118 1.21 1.14 1.29
C TRP A 118 0.21 0.05 1.69
N GLN A 119 0.48 -1.22 1.36
CA GLN A 119 -0.37 -2.35 1.77
C GLN A 119 -0.39 -2.51 3.30
N TYR A 120 0.77 -2.35 3.94
CA TYR A 120 0.87 -2.44 5.39
C TYR A 120 0.17 -1.27 6.08
N ARG A 121 0.31 -0.05 5.54
CA ARG A 121 -0.44 1.13 5.99
C ARG A 121 -1.95 0.91 5.93
N GLN A 122 -2.47 0.39 4.80
CA GLN A 122 -3.89 0.02 4.67
C GLN A 122 -4.35 -1.01 5.71
N TRP A 123 -3.48 -1.98 6.04
CA TRP A 123 -3.78 -2.97 7.07
C TRP A 123 -3.84 -2.32 8.47
N LEU A 124 -2.87 -1.47 8.83
CA LEU A 124 -2.85 -0.76 10.12
C LEU A 124 -4.11 0.10 10.30
N ILE A 125 -4.42 0.94 9.32
CA ILE A 125 -5.60 1.82 9.33
C ILE A 125 -6.89 1.02 9.56
N ARG A 126 -7.07 -0.10 8.84
CA ARG A 126 -8.24 -0.97 9.03
C ARG A 126 -8.24 -1.69 10.38
N ARG A 127 -7.08 -2.16 10.83
CA ARG A 127 -6.96 -2.98 12.05
C ARG A 127 -7.26 -2.19 13.31
N PHE A 128 -6.83 -0.92 13.33
CA PHE A 128 -6.96 -0.02 14.48
C PHE A 128 -8.07 1.04 14.31
N ASP A 129 -8.83 0.98 13.22
CA ASP A 129 -9.81 2.02 12.84
C ASP A 129 -9.19 3.43 12.77
N ALA A 130 -7.91 3.51 12.39
CA ALA A 130 -7.08 4.71 12.46
C ALA A 130 -7.16 5.54 11.16
N TRP A 131 -8.35 6.08 10.88
CA TRP A 131 -8.59 6.88 9.66
C TRP A 131 -8.19 8.34 9.79
N ASP A 132 -8.10 8.84 11.02
CA ASP A 132 -7.78 10.23 11.32
C ASP A 132 -6.38 10.60 10.81
N GLY A 133 -6.27 11.77 10.18
CA GLY A 133 -5.00 12.26 9.63
C GLY A 133 -4.55 11.61 8.31
N GLU A 134 -5.17 10.51 7.87
CA GLU A 134 -4.72 9.83 6.65
C GLU A 134 -4.94 10.67 5.39
N LEU A 135 -6.05 11.41 5.33
CA LEU A 135 -6.30 12.35 4.23
C LEU A 135 -5.23 13.44 4.19
N SER A 136 -4.84 14.01 5.34
CA SER A 136 -3.78 15.01 5.43
C SER A 136 -2.44 14.46 4.96
N PHE A 137 -2.10 13.22 5.35
CA PHE A 137 -0.90 12.55 4.88
C PHE A 137 -0.89 12.37 3.35
N LEU A 138 -2.01 11.92 2.76
CA LEU A 138 -2.12 11.76 1.31
C LEU A 138 -2.07 13.11 0.57
N ASP A 139 -2.69 14.11 1.13
CA ASP A 139 -2.70 15.48 0.65
C ASP A 139 -1.26 16.03 0.52
N GLU A 140 -0.43 15.83 1.53
CA GLU A 140 1.00 16.20 1.49
C GLU A 140 1.76 15.39 0.44
N MET A 141 1.58 14.07 0.42
CA MET A 141 2.24 13.17 -0.54
C MET A 141 1.90 13.52 -2.00
N LEU A 142 0.65 13.87 -2.28
CA LEU A 142 0.16 14.17 -3.63
C LEU A 142 0.47 15.59 -4.08
N ARG A 143 0.52 16.57 -3.16
CA ARG A 143 1.05 17.90 -3.48
C ARG A 143 2.56 17.87 -3.74
N GLY A 144 3.30 16.96 -3.09
CA GLY A 144 4.73 16.75 -3.32
C GLY A 144 5.05 15.96 -4.59
N ASP A 145 4.28 14.91 -4.90
CA ASP A 145 4.39 14.14 -6.15
C ASP A 145 2.98 13.80 -6.69
N PRO A 146 2.44 14.65 -7.59
CA PRO A 146 1.16 14.38 -8.25
C PRO A 146 1.14 13.05 -9.01
N TYR A 147 2.29 12.51 -9.45
CA TYR A 147 2.40 11.26 -10.21
C TYR A 147 2.50 10.01 -9.32
N ASN A 148 2.34 10.16 -8.00
CA ASN A 148 2.38 9.04 -7.08
C ASN A 148 1.09 8.20 -7.18
N ASN A 149 1.09 7.25 -8.11
CA ASN A 149 -0.04 6.33 -8.31
C ASN A 149 -0.40 5.52 -7.06
N SER A 150 0.56 5.24 -6.18
CA SER A 150 0.30 4.49 -4.95
C SER A 150 -0.49 5.33 -3.95
N ALA A 151 -0.16 6.61 -3.82
CA ALA A 151 -0.91 7.56 -3.00
C ALA A 151 -2.33 7.78 -3.55
N TRP A 152 -2.50 7.95 -4.87
CA TRP A 152 -3.82 8.00 -5.50
C TRP A 152 -4.64 6.73 -5.27
N ASN A 153 -4.01 5.56 -5.38
CA ASN A 153 -4.66 4.29 -5.09
C ASN A 153 -5.09 4.20 -3.62
N HIS A 154 -4.24 4.67 -2.69
CA HIS A 154 -4.57 4.72 -1.28
C HIS A 154 -5.73 5.70 -1.00
N ARG A 155 -5.76 6.87 -1.65
CA ARG A 155 -6.87 7.81 -1.57
C ARG A 155 -8.19 7.19 -2.02
N LEU A 156 -8.17 6.41 -3.10
CA LEU A 156 -9.36 5.68 -3.58
C LEU A 156 -9.78 4.58 -2.60
N PHE A 157 -8.82 3.93 -1.97
CA PHE A 157 -9.06 2.95 -0.92
C PHE A 157 -9.80 3.57 0.29
N LEU A 158 -9.46 4.79 0.72
CA LEU A 158 -10.15 5.46 1.83
C LEU A 158 -11.61 5.71 1.49
N LEU A 159 -11.86 6.28 0.31
CA LEU A 159 -13.22 6.53 -0.19
C LEU A 159 -14.06 5.25 -0.26
N LYS A 160 -13.49 4.17 -0.79
CA LYS A 160 -14.18 2.88 -0.88
C LYS A 160 -14.43 2.25 0.50
N SER A 161 -13.50 2.43 1.44
CA SER A 161 -13.60 1.82 2.77
C SER A 161 -14.54 2.61 3.69
N ARG A 162 -14.59 3.94 3.54
CA ARG A 162 -15.43 4.85 4.31
C ARG A 162 -15.89 6.03 3.42
N PRO A 163 -17.01 5.88 2.70
CA PRO A 163 -17.52 6.92 1.80
C PRO A 163 -17.79 8.26 2.48
N ASN A 164 -18.07 8.25 3.79
CA ASN A 164 -18.33 9.45 4.58
C ASN A 164 -17.07 10.18 5.06
N LEU A 165 -15.87 9.59 4.94
CA LEU A 165 -14.63 10.26 5.33
C LEU A 165 -14.33 11.48 4.46
N LEU A 166 -14.89 11.51 3.25
CA LEU A 166 -14.48 12.47 2.26
C LEU A 166 -15.66 12.85 1.38
N ALA A 167 -16.09 14.11 1.49
CA ALA A 167 -17.17 14.60 0.67
C ALA A 167 -16.71 14.65 -0.78
N LEU A 168 -17.44 14.01 -1.69
CA LEU A 168 -17.08 13.99 -3.13
C LEU A 168 -16.91 15.41 -3.72
N LYS A 169 -17.62 16.42 -3.18
CA LYS A 169 -17.42 17.82 -3.56
C LYS A 169 -16.04 18.37 -3.20
N GLN A 170 -15.51 18.01 -2.02
CA GLN A 170 -14.14 18.37 -1.63
C GLN A 170 -13.13 17.69 -2.54
N GLU A 171 -13.39 16.45 -2.97
CA GLU A 171 -12.52 15.74 -3.91
C GLU A 171 -12.43 16.36 -5.29
N VAL A 172 -13.57 16.82 -5.83
CA VAL A 172 -13.55 17.59 -7.08
C VAL A 172 -12.66 18.83 -6.94
N GLY A 173 -12.73 19.51 -5.79
CA GLY A 173 -11.87 20.65 -5.48
C GLY A 173 -10.38 20.28 -5.41
N PHE A 174 -10.04 19.20 -4.72
CA PHE A 174 -8.68 18.71 -4.59
C PHE A 174 -8.09 18.26 -5.94
N ILE A 175 -8.86 17.55 -6.77
CA ILE A 175 -8.45 17.16 -8.12
C ILE A 175 -8.14 18.41 -8.95
N LYS A 176 -9.02 19.43 -8.89
CA LYS A 176 -8.80 20.70 -9.57
C LYS A 176 -7.54 21.42 -9.08
N GLU A 177 -7.28 21.38 -7.77
CA GLU A 177 -6.05 21.93 -7.18
C GLU A 177 -4.81 21.23 -7.77
N ILE A 178 -4.76 19.89 -7.74
CA ILE A 178 -3.62 19.14 -8.28
C ILE A 178 -3.41 19.39 -9.77
N LEU A 179 -4.47 19.40 -10.58
CA LEU A 179 -4.40 19.70 -12.02
C LEU A 179 -3.96 21.15 -12.32
N THR A 180 -4.09 22.06 -11.33
CA THR A 180 -3.56 23.42 -11.43
C THR A 180 -2.07 23.47 -11.11
N ILE A 181 -1.61 22.64 -10.16
CA ILE A 181 -0.18 22.52 -9.82
C ILE A 181 0.60 21.92 -10.98
N ASP A 182 0.03 20.94 -11.67
CA ASP A 182 0.62 20.34 -12.86
C ASP A 182 -0.44 20.11 -13.94
N HIS A 183 -0.34 20.89 -15.01
CA HIS A 183 -1.27 20.92 -16.14
C HIS A 183 -1.15 19.69 -17.07
N LEU A 184 -0.21 18.79 -16.82
CA LEU A 184 0.09 17.70 -17.73
C LEU A 184 -0.82 16.49 -17.52
N SER A 185 -0.85 15.65 -18.56
CA SER A 185 -1.58 14.39 -18.75
C SER A 185 -1.21 13.29 -17.74
N ASN A 186 -1.30 13.61 -16.45
CA ASN A 186 -1.01 12.74 -15.35
C ASN A 186 -2.03 11.60 -15.30
N ARG A 187 -1.61 10.46 -15.84
CA ARG A 187 -2.42 9.24 -15.90
C ARG A 187 -2.85 8.76 -14.51
N SER A 188 -2.13 9.07 -13.43
CA SER A 188 -2.52 8.66 -12.08
C SER A 188 -3.77 9.40 -11.61
N VAL A 189 -3.83 10.72 -11.83
CA VAL A 189 -5.03 11.52 -11.54
C VAL A 189 -6.19 11.08 -12.42
N LEU A 190 -5.95 10.84 -13.71
CA LEU A 190 -7.00 10.38 -14.64
C LEU A 190 -7.53 8.99 -14.26
N ASN A 191 -6.66 8.05 -13.88
CA ASN A 191 -7.06 6.74 -13.34
C ASN A 191 -7.93 6.89 -12.09
N TYR A 192 -7.58 7.83 -11.21
CA TYR A 192 -8.33 8.12 -10.01
C TYR A 192 -9.71 8.70 -10.33
N VAL A 193 -9.80 9.71 -11.21
CA VAL A 193 -11.06 10.28 -11.71
C VAL A 193 -11.94 9.20 -12.32
N ASN A 194 -11.39 8.33 -13.16
CA ASN A 194 -12.12 7.18 -13.72
C ASN A 194 -12.67 6.28 -12.61
N GLY A 195 -11.86 5.99 -11.59
CA GLY A 195 -12.27 5.21 -10.42
C GLY A 195 -13.43 5.84 -9.63
N LEU A 196 -13.51 7.18 -9.57
CA LEU A 196 -14.61 7.90 -8.95
C LEU A 196 -15.89 7.83 -9.80
N LEU A 197 -15.77 7.98 -11.12
CA LEU A 197 -16.90 8.01 -12.04
C LEU A 197 -17.75 6.73 -12.01
N VAL A 198 -17.13 5.56 -11.82
CA VAL A 198 -17.82 4.25 -11.85
C VAL A 198 -19.00 4.17 -10.86
N ASN A 199 -18.95 4.88 -9.73
CA ASN A 199 -20.02 4.83 -8.71
C ASN A 199 -20.50 6.22 -8.25
N ALA A 200 -20.14 7.29 -8.97
CA ALA A 200 -20.54 8.65 -8.60
C ALA A 200 -22.01 8.93 -8.95
N HIS A 201 -22.68 9.74 -8.13
CA HIS A 201 -23.98 10.32 -8.47
C HIS A 201 -23.85 11.29 -9.66
N ALA A 202 -24.96 11.53 -10.37
CA ALA A 202 -24.97 12.30 -11.61
C ALA A 202 -24.40 13.73 -11.44
N ASP A 203 -24.63 14.38 -10.30
CA ASP A 203 -24.10 15.72 -10.00
C ASP A 203 -22.56 15.72 -9.91
N ILE A 204 -21.97 14.70 -9.28
CA ILE A 204 -20.52 14.53 -9.19
C ILE A 204 -19.92 14.13 -10.53
N GLN A 205 -20.59 13.29 -11.32
CA GLN A 205 -20.14 12.95 -12.68
C GLN A 205 -20.05 14.21 -13.55
N VAL A 206 -21.07 15.06 -13.52
CA VAL A 206 -21.07 16.36 -14.23
C VAL A 206 -19.94 17.24 -13.73
N ALA A 207 -19.72 17.33 -12.41
CA ALA A 207 -18.64 18.13 -11.85
C ALA A 207 -17.25 17.65 -12.30
N LEU A 208 -17.01 16.33 -12.30
CA LEU A 208 -15.74 15.74 -12.77
C LEU A 208 -15.56 15.93 -14.28
N HIS A 209 -16.62 15.80 -15.09
CA HIS A 209 -16.57 16.09 -16.52
C HIS A 209 -16.21 17.56 -16.78
N ASN A 210 -16.82 18.51 -16.05
CA ASN A 210 -16.52 19.93 -16.17
C ASN A 210 -15.06 20.24 -15.79
N VAL A 211 -14.52 19.55 -14.78
CA VAL A 211 -13.10 19.64 -14.45
C VAL A 211 -12.25 19.16 -15.64
N LEU A 212 -12.49 17.95 -16.15
CA LEU A 212 -11.73 17.42 -17.30
C LEU A 212 -11.81 18.33 -18.53
N GLU A 213 -12.95 18.93 -18.80
CA GLU A 213 -13.14 19.90 -19.89
C GLU A 213 -12.34 21.19 -19.66
N SER A 214 -12.36 21.73 -18.43
CA SER A 214 -11.64 22.98 -18.10
C SER A 214 -10.11 22.90 -18.19
N PHE A 215 -9.56 21.69 -18.24
CA PHE A 215 -8.13 21.43 -18.42
C PHE A 215 -7.79 20.79 -19.78
N ASP A 216 -8.73 20.78 -20.73
CA ASP A 216 -8.55 20.16 -22.06
C ASP A 216 -8.20 18.65 -22.03
N LEU A 217 -8.59 17.95 -20.95
CA LEU A 217 -8.28 16.53 -20.74
C LEU A 217 -9.38 15.58 -21.21
N LEU A 218 -10.59 16.09 -21.51
CA LEU A 218 -11.79 15.28 -21.75
C LEU A 218 -11.64 14.34 -22.96
N GLU A 219 -11.07 14.80 -24.07
CA GLU A 219 -10.86 13.94 -25.26
C GLU A 219 -9.86 12.82 -24.98
N SER A 220 -8.72 13.16 -24.36
CA SER A 220 -7.68 12.20 -24.00
C SER A 220 -8.18 11.15 -23.01
N PHE A 221 -9.02 11.58 -22.06
CA PHE A 221 -9.69 10.72 -21.09
C PHE A 221 -10.64 9.75 -21.80
N ARG A 222 -11.52 10.24 -22.68
CA ARG A 222 -12.46 9.40 -23.45
C ARG A 222 -11.74 8.38 -24.32
N SER A 223 -10.67 8.79 -25.02
CA SER A 223 -9.89 7.88 -25.84
C SER A 223 -9.26 6.74 -25.02
N THR A 224 -8.95 6.98 -23.75
CA THR A 224 -8.23 6.03 -22.88
C THR A 224 -9.18 5.10 -22.13
N TYR A 225 -10.33 5.61 -21.65
CA TYR A 225 -11.20 4.89 -20.73
C TYR A 225 -12.61 4.60 -21.29
N MET A 226 -12.98 5.20 -22.43
CA MET A 226 -14.32 5.08 -23.02
C MET A 226 -14.29 4.52 -24.45
N THR A 227 -13.16 3.96 -24.91
CA THR A 227 -13.06 3.34 -26.23
C THR A 227 -13.70 1.94 -26.26
N ALA A 228 -14.92 1.91 -26.82
CA ALA A 228 -15.81 0.82 -27.24
C ALA A 228 -16.37 -0.11 -26.14
#